data_AF-A0A843FBG3-F1
#
_entry.id   AF-A0A843FBG3-F1
#
_cell.length_a   1.000
_cell.length_b   1.000
_cell.length_c   1.000
_cell.angle_alpha   90.00
_cell.angle_beta   90.00
_cell.angle_gamma   90.00
#
_symmetry.space_group_name_H-M   'P 1'
#
loop_
_entity.id
_entity.type
_entity.pdbx_description
1 polymer ?
#
loop_
_entity_poly.entity_id
_entity_poly.type
_entity_poly.pdbx_seq_one_letter_code
_entity_poly.pdbx_strand_id
1 'polypeptide(L)'
;IQSYTGFDPSADYEQGVAKVVGDVTIDIGDGAHIRGSVYGAGKGIELNGNSPVIRDLEGNVITDGTKLMTYTIVDAFGEFTLLNWAKGGVGTYLSTSDAVNTYYLDYARVEGTVTVNITDGQIDEGVYGGGAMSRSYGVTTVNVSSGIITGNVYGGGLGVTTRMSGNQSTYANIFGDAMVGGNVYGGAAYGLVSGASVSTNVTIGTAGDDTCVVEGSVYGGGKGIAGYESVIGANNVTINGGTIRTNAYGGSELGITTGNVFVTINGGNVLKDVFGGGKGAAGYDSVRGNITLSIKGGTVTGNVYAGSELGIITGNTYTTLSGGLVNGSVYGGGLGSSGNVSVRGKRDIVIDGVTILGSVYGGSSFGDDMSNGVGALDSNTMIIITSGSVGSVFGGGYKGATYGNTAIYIGYSSTLTVAGGKTISISGSIYGGGDVGELSGEDLPFTQTMVQGNTSIFINGRANTIDFSGSVFGSGNSCLTGGTAYIEISDLSFTDDQMMESIHRADRVVISGSDLYLEGRAPGVVSTKYSFYEIDDLSLKDESRVHLFSSMDNVQSYSSLNADGSPTMSSSPFNTICLHDGTVFDVKDTEGNNVTYGIVNGHTILSIITTESYYGAFALGSLMSPGG
;
A
#
# COMPACT_ATOMS: atom_id res chain seq x y z
N ILE A 1 -37.77 -11.18 17.29
CA ILE A 1 -37.40 -11.92 18.52
C ILE A 1 -38.19 -13.22 18.56
N GLN A 2 -37.57 -14.37 18.28
CA GLN A 2 -38.18 -15.69 18.48
C GLN A 2 -37.34 -16.46 19.52
N SER A 3 -37.96 -16.71 20.67
CA SER A 3 -37.53 -17.57 21.79
C SER A 3 -36.40 -17.06 22.70
N TYR A 4 -36.69 -17.10 24.01
CA TYR A 4 -35.78 -16.92 25.13
C TYR A 4 -35.76 -18.26 25.89
N THR A 5 -34.59 -18.87 26.05
CA THR A 5 -34.42 -20.07 26.89
C THR A 5 -33.24 -19.86 27.82
N GLY A 6 -33.52 -19.70 29.12
CA GLY A 6 -32.51 -19.76 30.17
C GLY A 6 -32.39 -21.20 30.67
N PHE A 7 -31.23 -21.83 30.46
CA PHE A 7 -30.80 -22.96 31.26
C PHE A 7 -29.26 -22.99 31.36
N ASP A 8 -28.78 -23.15 32.60
CA ASP A 8 -27.38 -23.32 33.01
C ASP A 8 -27.10 -24.81 33.17
N PRO A 9 -25.99 -25.32 32.62
CA PRO A 9 -25.13 -26.07 33.52
C PRO A 9 -23.64 -25.88 33.24
N SER A 10 -22.96 -25.33 34.26
CA SER A 10 -21.60 -25.63 34.72
C SER A 10 -20.51 -24.57 34.49
N ALA A 11 -19.98 -24.14 35.64
CA ALA A 11 -18.62 -23.68 35.94
C ALA A 11 -17.95 -22.73 34.95
N ASP A 12 -18.23 -21.44 35.10
CA ASP A 12 -17.22 -20.44 35.50
C ASP A 12 -17.92 -19.11 35.81
N TYR A 13 -17.38 -18.37 36.78
CA TYR A 13 -18.00 -17.27 37.51
C TYR A 13 -18.48 -16.07 36.64
N GLU A 14 -19.64 -16.15 35.99
CA GLU A 14 -20.29 -15.01 35.31
C GLU A 14 -21.79 -14.90 35.64
N GLN A 15 -22.11 -14.35 36.83
CA GLN A 15 -23.49 -14.08 37.24
C GLN A 15 -23.78 -12.57 37.14
N GLY A 16 -24.67 -12.15 36.23
CA GLY A 16 -25.16 -10.76 36.14
C GLY A 16 -25.31 -10.13 34.74
N VAL A 17 -25.17 -10.90 33.67
CA VAL A 17 -25.12 -10.39 32.28
C VAL A 17 -26.52 -10.32 31.65
N ALA A 18 -26.90 -9.18 31.06
CA ALA A 18 -28.03 -9.12 30.14
C ALA A 18 -27.67 -9.92 28.87
N LYS A 19 -28.13 -11.18 28.80
CA LYS A 19 -27.82 -12.13 27.72
C LYS A 19 -29.00 -12.27 26.76
N VAL A 20 -28.76 -12.05 25.47
CA VAL A 20 -29.65 -12.43 24.37
C VAL A 20 -29.07 -13.67 23.69
N VAL A 21 -29.89 -14.70 23.51
CA VAL A 21 -29.57 -15.87 22.68
C VAL A 21 -30.49 -15.82 21.47
N GLY A 22 -29.92 -15.83 20.27
CA GLY A 22 -30.64 -15.63 19.01
C GLY A 22 -30.27 -14.32 18.32
N ASP A 23 -30.75 -14.17 17.08
CA ASP A 23 -30.41 -13.04 16.22
C ASP A 23 -31.12 -11.74 16.65
N VAL A 24 -30.41 -10.62 16.50
CA VAL A 24 -30.86 -9.26 16.77
C VAL A 24 -30.84 -8.45 15.47
N THR A 25 -31.94 -7.76 15.17
CA THR A 25 -32.05 -6.83 14.04
C THR A 25 -32.58 -5.50 14.52
N ILE A 26 -31.90 -4.41 14.15
CA ILE A 26 -32.32 -3.02 14.39
C ILE A 26 -32.51 -2.36 13.03
N ASP A 27 -33.73 -1.97 12.70
CA ASP A 27 -34.05 -1.25 11.47
C ASP A 27 -34.35 0.22 11.80
N ILE A 28 -33.62 1.13 11.15
CA ILE A 28 -33.77 2.58 11.26
C ILE A 28 -34.11 3.10 9.85
N GLY A 29 -35.23 3.80 9.75
CA GLY A 29 -35.78 4.27 8.48
C GLY A 29 -36.87 5.32 8.71
N ASP A 30 -37.62 5.63 7.65
CA ASP A 30 -38.80 6.50 7.67
C ASP A 30 -38.55 7.89 8.33
N GLY A 31 -37.39 8.48 8.06
CA GLY A 31 -37.00 9.79 8.61
C GLY A 31 -36.76 9.83 10.11
N ALA A 32 -36.54 8.69 10.78
CA ALA A 32 -36.26 8.65 12.22
C ALA A 32 -35.02 9.49 12.59
N HIS A 33 -35.09 10.21 13.71
CA HIS A 33 -33.96 11.00 14.24
C HIS A 33 -33.50 10.47 15.59
N ILE A 34 -32.29 9.92 15.64
CA ILE A 34 -31.63 9.41 16.84
C ILE A 34 -30.55 10.39 17.29
N ARG A 35 -30.79 11.05 18.43
CA ARG A 35 -29.87 12.07 18.98
C ARG A 35 -28.59 11.52 19.61
N GLY A 36 -28.45 10.20 19.70
CA GLY A 36 -27.32 9.54 20.34
C GLY A 36 -26.81 8.35 19.53
N SER A 37 -25.85 7.63 20.07
CA SER A 37 -25.26 6.47 19.40
C SER A 37 -26.20 5.26 19.35
N VAL A 38 -26.06 4.46 18.29
CA VAL A 38 -26.76 3.17 18.11
C VAL A 38 -25.81 2.02 18.41
N TYR A 39 -26.23 1.09 19.27
CA TYR A 39 -25.44 -0.08 19.67
C TYR A 39 -26.20 -1.37 19.33
N GLY A 40 -25.72 -2.12 18.34
CA GLY A 40 -26.39 -3.34 17.84
C GLY A 40 -26.61 -4.39 18.93
N ALA A 41 -25.63 -4.56 19.84
CA ALA A 41 -25.73 -5.51 20.96
C ALA A 41 -26.03 -4.83 22.31
N GLY A 42 -26.50 -3.57 22.28
CA GLY A 42 -26.83 -2.79 23.48
C GLY A 42 -25.62 -2.12 24.16
N LYS A 43 -25.89 -1.40 25.26
CA LYS A 43 -24.89 -0.66 26.05
C LYS A 43 -24.83 -1.23 27.47
N GLY A 44 -23.67 -1.73 27.88
CA GLY A 44 -23.37 -2.14 29.25
C GLY A 44 -23.31 -0.95 30.21
N ILE A 45 -23.34 -1.22 31.53
CA ILE A 45 -23.28 -0.20 32.59
C ILE A 45 -21.97 -0.39 33.37
N GLU A 46 -21.13 0.64 33.45
CA GLU A 46 -19.97 0.67 34.34
C GLU A 46 -20.40 1.14 35.73
N LEU A 47 -20.30 0.26 36.75
CA LEU A 47 -20.59 0.62 38.13
C LEU A 47 -19.28 1.06 38.80
N ASN A 48 -19.06 2.38 38.85
CA ASN A 48 -17.90 2.96 39.53
C ASN A 48 -17.89 2.60 41.03
N GLY A 49 -16.72 2.18 41.51
CA GLY A 49 -16.50 1.59 42.82
C GLY A 49 -16.99 2.44 44.00
N ASN A 50 -18.11 2.02 44.58
CA ASN A 50 -18.39 1.86 46.00
C ASN A 50 -19.82 1.30 46.09
N SER A 51 -19.95 -0.01 46.34
CA SER A 51 -21.18 -0.77 46.58
C SER A 51 -22.46 -0.15 45.96
N PRO A 52 -22.79 -0.44 44.70
CA PRO A 52 -23.99 0.10 44.07
C PRO A 52 -25.24 -0.31 44.87
N VAL A 53 -25.94 0.67 45.43
CA VAL A 53 -27.19 0.47 46.17
C VAL A 53 -28.34 0.54 45.17
N ILE A 54 -28.90 -0.62 44.83
CA ILE A 54 -30.07 -0.73 43.93
C ILE A 54 -31.31 -0.26 44.71
N ARG A 55 -32.11 0.63 44.11
CA ARG A 55 -33.32 1.19 44.72
C ARG A 55 -34.56 1.00 43.84
N ASP A 56 -35.73 0.84 44.45
CA ASP A 56 -37.01 0.74 43.72
C ASP A 56 -37.52 2.10 43.24
N LEU A 57 -38.65 2.10 42.52
CA LEU A 57 -39.32 3.32 41.99
C LEU A 57 -39.73 4.30 43.11
N GLU A 58 -39.76 3.86 44.36
CA GLU A 58 -40.02 4.68 45.54
C GLU A 58 -38.73 5.10 46.29
N GLY A 59 -37.54 4.77 45.78
CA GLY A 59 -36.25 5.15 46.35
C GLY A 59 -35.75 4.28 47.51
N ASN A 60 -36.41 3.16 47.79
CA ASN A 60 -36.02 2.25 48.88
C ASN A 60 -34.88 1.32 48.45
N VAL A 61 -33.93 1.06 49.34
CA VAL A 61 -32.84 0.11 49.09
C VAL A 61 -33.40 -1.31 48.97
N ILE A 62 -33.17 -1.95 47.82
CA ILE A 62 -33.62 -3.32 47.55
C ILE A 62 -32.54 -4.29 48.05
N THR A 63 -32.85 -5.09 49.07
CA THR A 63 -31.93 -6.10 49.64
C THR A 63 -32.31 -7.55 49.33
N ASP A 64 -33.40 -7.78 48.59
CA ASP A 64 -33.95 -9.12 48.30
C ASP A 64 -34.30 -9.25 46.80
N GLY A 65 -33.77 -10.30 46.16
CA GLY A 65 -33.75 -10.55 44.71
C GLY A 65 -35.06 -11.02 44.11
N THR A 66 -36.20 -10.75 44.75
CA THR A 66 -37.53 -11.24 44.32
C THR A 66 -38.43 -10.18 43.66
N LYS A 67 -38.00 -8.93 43.51
CA LYS A 67 -38.79 -7.89 42.81
C LYS A 67 -38.40 -7.76 41.33
N LEU A 68 -39.37 -8.08 40.48
CA LEU A 68 -39.40 -7.90 39.03
C LEU A 68 -39.03 -6.46 38.62
N MET A 69 -37.96 -6.29 37.86
CA MET A 69 -37.47 -4.97 37.43
C MET A 69 -38.14 -4.49 36.14
N THR A 70 -38.63 -3.24 36.17
CA THR A 70 -38.90 -2.42 34.98
C THR A 70 -37.89 -1.26 34.98
N TYR A 71 -37.34 -0.96 33.81
CA TYR A 71 -36.08 -0.24 33.59
C TYR A 71 -36.06 1.25 33.97
N THR A 72 -35.14 1.68 34.86
CA THR A 72 -34.79 3.11 35.06
C THR A 72 -33.35 3.29 35.55
N ILE A 73 -32.61 4.27 35.02
CA ILE A 73 -31.33 4.76 35.57
C ILE A 73 -31.56 6.15 36.16
N VAL A 74 -30.92 6.43 37.30
CA VAL A 74 -30.96 7.73 37.98
C VAL A 74 -29.74 8.56 37.55
N ASP A 75 -29.96 9.79 37.11
CA ASP A 75 -28.86 10.69 36.76
C ASP A 75 -28.18 11.33 37.99
N ALA A 76 -27.16 12.15 37.76
CA ALA A 76 -26.38 12.80 38.81
C ALA A 76 -27.20 13.77 39.71
N PHE A 77 -28.45 14.06 39.35
CA PHE A 77 -29.37 14.95 40.07
C PHE A 77 -30.56 14.22 40.69
N GLY A 78 -30.63 12.90 40.57
CA GLY A 78 -31.72 12.11 41.17
C GLY A 78 -32.95 11.95 40.28
N GLU A 79 -32.89 12.36 39.01
CA GLU A 79 -34.00 12.24 38.07
C GLU A 79 -33.98 10.87 37.38
N PHE A 80 -35.16 10.24 37.28
CA PHE A 80 -35.34 8.90 36.73
C PHE A 80 -35.47 8.94 35.19
N THR A 81 -34.57 8.27 34.47
CA THR A 81 -34.66 8.12 33.00
C THR A 81 -34.90 6.67 32.60
N LEU A 82 -35.93 6.44 31.77
CA LEU A 82 -36.29 5.12 31.22
C LEU A 82 -35.26 4.67 30.15
N LEU A 83 -34.84 3.40 30.17
CA LEU A 83 -33.94 2.84 29.14
C LEU A 83 -34.70 2.61 27.82
N ASN A 84 -34.43 3.44 26.81
CA ASN A 84 -35.17 3.47 25.54
C ASN A 84 -35.03 2.23 24.64
N TRP A 85 -34.09 1.31 24.87
CA TRP A 85 -33.94 0.10 24.04
C TRP A 85 -35.02 -0.98 24.29
N ALA A 86 -35.88 -0.78 25.31
CA ALA A 86 -36.94 -1.71 25.69
C ALA A 86 -38.35 -1.33 25.19
N LYS A 87 -38.48 -0.45 24.18
CA LYS A 87 -39.80 -0.11 23.62
C LYS A 87 -40.18 -1.10 22.49
N GLY A 88 -40.91 -2.17 22.85
CA GLY A 88 -41.61 -3.03 21.87
C GLY A 88 -41.57 -4.55 22.11
N GLY A 89 -40.78 -5.05 23.05
CA GLY A 89 -40.74 -6.49 23.36
C GLY A 89 -41.66 -6.85 24.53
N VAL A 90 -42.72 -7.62 24.27
CA VAL A 90 -43.51 -8.23 25.34
C VAL A 90 -42.73 -9.43 25.89
N GLY A 91 -42.25 -9.37 27.15
CA GLY A 91 -41.72 -10.54 27.87
C GLY A 91 -40.24 -10.54 28.28
N THR A 92 -39.65 -9.41 28.65
CA THR A 92 -38.30 -9.38 29.27
C THR A 92 -38.38 -9.61 30.78
N TYR A 93 -37.77 -10.69 31.29
CA TYR A 93 -37.60 -10.96 32.73
C TYR A 93 -36.12 -11.28 33.03
N LEU A 94 -35.61 -10.76 34.16
CA LEU A 94 -34.35 -11.18 34.78
C LEU A 94 -34.65 -12.21 35.88
N SER A 95 -33.89 -13.30 35.91
CA SER A 95 -33.89 -14.31 36.98
C SER A 95 -32.53 -14.31 37.65
N THR A 96 -32.48 -14.02 38.95
CA THR A 96 -31.30 -14.23 39.79
C THR A 96 -31.64 -15.21 40.90
N SER A 97 -31.24 -16.47 40.76
CA SER A 97 -31.29 -17.44 41.86
C SER A 97 -29.93 -17.49 42.54
N ASP A 98 -29.71 -16.60 43.50
CA ASP A 98 -29.16 -16.93 44.82
C ASP A 98 -28.62 -15.68 45.50
N ALA A 99 -29.13 -15.46 46.71
CA ALA A 99 -28.62 -14.44 47.61
C ALA A 99 -27.31 -14.96 48.22
N VAL A 100 -26.15 -14.43 47.82
CA VAL A 100 -25.00 -14.07 48.69
C VAL A 100 -23.89 -13.43 47.83
N ASN A 101 -23.53 -12.19 48.21
CA ASN A 101 -22.29 -11.43 47.92
C ASN A 101 -22.03 -10.83 46.52
N THR A 102 -22.06 -9.48 46.51
CA THR A 102 -21.37 -8.51 45.61
C THR A 102 -21.59 -8.69 44.11
N TYR A 103 -22.46 -7.85 43.54
CA TYR A 103 -22.82 -7.86 42.12
C TYR A 103 -22.09 -6.75 41.33
N TYR A 104 -21.42 -7.12 40.24
CA TYR A 104 -21.01 -6.22 39.16
C TYR A 104 -21.82 -6.59 37.91
N LEU A 105 -22.42 -5.59 37.25
CA LEU A 105 -23.34 -5.78 36.13
C LEU A 105 -22.53 -5.72 34.82
N ASP A 106 -21.79 -6.79 34.55
CA ASP A 106 -20.49 -6.60 33.90
C ASP A 106 -20.54 -6.34 32.39
N TYR A 107 -21.45 -6.90 31.58
CA TYR A 107 -21.49 -6.65 30.13
C TYR A 107 -22.89 -6.91 29.53
N ALA A 108 -23.21 -6.31 28.38
CA ALA A 108 -24.28 -6.83 27.51
C ALA A 108 -23.74 -8.01 26.69
N ARG A 109 -24.48 -9.12 26.56
CA ARG A 109 -24.05 -10.31 25.78
C ARG A 109 -25.09 -10.70 24.75
N VAL A 110 -24.64 -10.93 23.52
CA VAL A 110 -25.49 -11.50 22.46
C VAL A 110 -24.82 -12.76 21.92
N GLU A 111 -25.55 -13.87 21.84
CA GLU A 111 -25.17 -15.12 21.17
C GLU A 111 -26.06 -15.33 19.96
N GLY A 112 -25.67 -14.78 18.82
CA GLY A 112 -26.46 -14.71 17.60
C GLY A 112 -26.04 -13.54 16.73
N THR A 113 -26.50 -13.53 15.48
CA THR A 113 -26.17 -12.49 14.50
C THR A 113 -26.78 -11.16 14.94
N VAL A 114 -26.02 -10.07 14.84
CA VAL A 114 -26.50 -8.71 15.10
C VAL A 114 -26.46 -7.93 13.79
N THR A 115 -27.59 -7.37 13.39
CA THR A 115 -27.71 -6.56 12.17
C THR A 115 -28.32 -5.21 12.50
N VAL A 116 -27.69 -4.14 12.05
CA VAL A 116 -28.21 -2.77 12.11
C VAL A 116 -28.39 -2.29 10.68
N ASN A 117 -29.62 -2.03 10.26
CA ASN A 117 -29.96 -1.51 8.93
C ASN A 117 -30.42 -0.05 9.05
N ILE A 118 -29.86 0.82 8.22
CA ILE A 118 -30.19 2.24 8.13
C ILE A 118 -30.55 2.50 6.68
N THR A 119 -31.85 2.72 6.45
CA THR A 119 -32.48 2.84 5.11
C THR A 119 -33.15 4.20 4.88
N ASP A 120 -33.06 5.09 5.86
CA ASP A 120 -33.36 6.51 5.86
C ASP A 120 -33.18 6.99 7.33
N GLY A 121 -33.14 8.30 7.59
CA GLY A 121 -33.07 8.87 8.94
C GLY A 121 -31.71 9.47 9.32
N GLN A 122 -31.68 10.09 10.50
CA GLN A 122 -30.54 10.85 11.02
C GLN A 122 -30.05 10.29 12.34
N ILE A 123 -28.74 10.13 12.48
CA ILE A 123 -28.05 9.72 13.72
C ILE A 123 -26.99 10.77 14.05
N ASP A 124 -27.10 11.41 15.21
CA ASP A 124 -26.23 12.53 15.59
C ASP A 124 -24.84 12.08 16.11
N GLU A 125 -24.69 10.80 16.47
CA GLU A 125 -23.43 10.24 16.97
C GLU A 125 -22.99 9.01 16.15
N GLY A 126 -22.40 7.99 16.80
CA GLY A 126 -21.84 6.82 16.14
C GLY A 126 -22.79 5.62 16.06
N VAL A 127 -22.50 4.72 15.12
CA VAL A 127 -23.20 3.44 14.97
C VAL A 127 -22.21 2.31 15.20
N TYR A 128 -22.59 1.35 16.04
CA TYR A 128 -21.78 0.20 16.41
C TYR A 128 -22.56 -1.08 16.10
N GLY A 129 -22.00 -1.95 15.27
CA GLY A 129 -22.60 -3.26 14.96
C GLY A 129 -22.64 -4.17 16.18
N GLY A 130 -21.66 -4.03 17.08
CA GLY A 130 -21.66 -4.66 18.41
C GLY A 130 -22.23 -3.75 19.49
N GLY A 131 -21.99 -4.10 20.75
CA GLY A 131 -22.43 -3.30 21.90
C GLY A 131 -21.32 -2.45 22.51
N ALA A 132 -21.68 -1.50 23.35
CA ALA A 132 -20.74 -0.79 24.21
C ALA A 132 -20.49 -1.59 25.49
N MET A 133 -19.22 -1.85 25.81
CA MET A 133 -18.82 -2.73 26.91
C MET A 133 -19.64 -4.04 26.84
N SER A 134 -19.42 -4.81 25.78
CA SER A 134 -20.23 -5.97 25.45
C SER A 134 -19.41 -7.17 25.00
N ARG A 135 -20.01 -8.35 25.06
CA ARG A 135 -19.48 -9.53 24.38
C ARG A 135 -20.46 -10.00 23.33
N SER A 136 -20.05 -9.96 22.07
CA SER A 136 -20.87 -10.51 20.99
C SER A 136 -20.28 -11.83 20.52
N TYR A 137 -21.17 -12.81 20.45
CA TYR A 137 -20.96 -14.16 19.97
C TYR A 137 -21.93 -14.43 18.79
N GLY A 138 -21.93 -13.55 17.78
CA GLY A 138 -22.37 -13.82 16.40
C GLY A 138 -21.80 -12.78 15.41
N VAL A 139 -22.06 -12.95 14.11
CA VAL A 139 -21.67 -11.97 13.09
C VAL A 139 -22.32 -10.62 13.40
N THR A 140 -21.58 -9.51 13.30
CA THR A 140 -22.16 -8.16 13.39
C THR A 140 -22.13 -7.47 12.04
N THR A 141 -23.24 -6.86 11.66
CA THR A 141 -23.37 -6.16 10.38
C THR A 141 -24.03 -4.81 10.60
N VAL A 142 -23.41 -3.76 10.05
CA VAL A 142 -24.03 -2.44 9.88
C VAL A 142 -24.20 -2.19 8.40
N ASN A 143 -25.43 -1.99 7.96
CA ASN A 143 -25.77 -1.60 6.59
C ASN A 143 -26.35 -0.19 6.61
N VAL A 144 -25.74 0.71 5.84
CA VAL A 144 -26.21 2.08 5.63
C VAL A 144 -26.43 2.24 4.13
N SER A 145 -27.68 2.10 3.69
CA SER A 145 -28.07 2.24 2.29
C SER A 145 -28.47 3.67 1.92
N SER A 146 -28.87 4.44 2.93
CA SER A 146 -29.43 5.79 2.83
C SER A 146 -29.55 6.37 4.25
N GLY A 147 -29.55 7.70 4.39
CA GLY A 147 -29.58 8.38 5.69
C GLY A 147 -28.25 9.03 6.09
N ILE A 148 -28.29 9.81 7.18
CA ILE A 148 -27.20 10.69 7.62
C ILE A 148 -26.71 10.25 9.00
N ILE A 149 -25.45 9.87 9.10
CA ILE A 149 -24.76 9.59 10.37
C ILE A 149 -23.73 10.68 10.57
N THR A 150 -23.85 11.50 11.61
CA THR A 150 -22.88 12.58 11.87
C THR A 150 -21.56 12.03 12.41
N GLY A 151 -21.60 10.93 13.16
CA GLY A 151 -20.42 10.30 13.76
C GLY A 151 -19.79 9.20 12.91
N ASN A 152 -19.12 8.27 13.59
CA ASN A 152 -18.39 7.16 12.97
C ASN A 152 -19.26 5.90 12.89
N VAL A 153 -18.96 5.02 11.93
CA VAL A 153 -19.55 3.69 11.82
C VAL A 153 -18.51 2.62 12.16
N TYR A 154 -18.88 1.67 13.02
CA TYR A 154 -18.04 0.54 13.39
C TYR A 154 -18.78 -0.77 13.11
N GLY A 155 -18.15 -1.68 12.37
CA GLY A 155 -18.66 -3.04 12.20
C GLY A 155 -18.69 -3.81 13.53
N GLY A 156 -17.79 -3.49 14.47
CA GLY A 156 -17.75 -4.04 15.82
C GLY A 156 -18.44 -3.19 16.89
N GLY A 157 -18.10 -3.43 18.16
CA GLY A 157 -18.64 -2.68 19.31
C GLY A 157 -17.74 -1.54 19.82
N LEU A 158 -18.05 -1.01 21.01
CA LEU A 158 -17.32 0.09 21.67
C LEU A 158 -16.72 -0.35 23.01
N GLY A 159 -15.45 -0.01 23.27
CA GLY A 159 -14.81 -0.12 24.59
C GLY A 159 -13.71 -1.17 24.66
N VAL A 160 -12.74 -0.96 25.55
CA VAL A 160 -11.53 -1.81 25.70
C VAL A 160 -11.82 -3.22 26.22
N THR A 161 -12.93 -3.39 26.93
CA THR A 161 -13.42 -4.68 27.42
C THR A 161 -14.33 -5.38 26.41
N THR A 162 -14.70 -4.70 25.32
CA THR A 162 -15.54 -5.28 24.28
C THR A 162 -14.76 -6.34 23.52
N ARG A 163 -15.33 -7.55 23.51
CA ARG A 163 -14.76 -8.72 22.85
C ARG A 163 -15.78 -9.30 21.88
N MET A 164 -15.36 -9.43 20.63
CA MET A 164 -16.04 -10.27 19.64
C MET A 164 -15.30 -11.61 19.62
N SER A 165 -15.97 -12.72 19.93
CA SER A 165 -15.33 -14.03 20.04
C SER A 165 -16.21 -15.17 19.50
N GLY A 166 -15.60 -16.16 18.84
CA GLY A 166 -16.28 -17.39 18.40
C GLY A 166 -16.71 -17.46 16.92
N ASN A 167 -15.77 -17.36 15.97
CA ASN A 167 -15.98 -17.47 14.51
C ASN A 167 -16.95 -16.44 13.90
N GLN A 168 -16.66 -15.14 14.07
CA GLN A 168 -17.58 -14.09 13.66
C GLN A 168 -16.87 -12.93 12.99
N SER A 169 -17.19 -12.76 11.72
CA SER A 169 -16.78 -11.58 10.96
C SER A 169 -17.65 -10.37 11.31
N THR A 170 -17.09 -9.19 11.10
CA THR A 170 -17.81 -7.91 11.25
C THR A 170 -17.93 -7.23 9.90
N TYR A 171 -19.02 -6.51 9.67
CA TYR A 171 -19.32 -5.86 8.40
C TYR A 171 -19.78 -4.42 8.63
N ALA A 172 -19.18 -3.48 7.91
CA ALA A 172 -19.64 -2.10 7.81
C ALA A 172 -19.82 -1.77 6.31
N ASN A 173 -21.07 -1.72 5.88
CA ASN A 173 -21.44 -1.54 4.48
C ASN A 173 -22.12 -0.18 4.31
N ILE A 174 -21.52 0.71 3.53
CA ILE A 174 -22.04 2.04 3.21
C ILE A 174 -22.30 2.08 1.70
N PHE A 175 -23.53 2.31 1.26
CA PHE A 175 -23.92 2.26 -0.14
C PHE A 175 -25.13 3.16 -0.42
N GLY A 176 -25.61 3.19 -1.66
CA GLY A 176 -26.70 4.08 -2.08
C GLY A 176 -26.33 5.55 -1.94
N ASP A 177 -27.16 6.33 -1.26
CA ASP A 177 -26.98 7.77 -1.01
C ASP A 177 -26.60 8.10 0.44
N ALA A 178 -26.16 7.09 1.20
CA ALA A 178 -25.74 7.25 2.59
C ALA A 178 -24.65 8.33 2.79
N MET A 179 -24.76 9.09 3.87
CA MET A 179 -23.75 10.08 4.26
C MET A 179 -23.23 9.80 5.68
N VAL A 180 -21.93 9.54 5.79
CA VAL A 180 -21.22 9.34 7.07
C VAL A 180 -20.28 10.52 7.30
N GLY A 181 -20.57 11.34 8.31
CA GLY A 181 -19.79 12.51 8.70
C GLY A 181 -18.45 12.19 9.36
N GLY A 182 -18.31 10.98 9.90
CA GLY A 182 -17.07 10.47 10.49
C GLY A 182 -16.36 9.42 9.64
N ASN A 183 -15.56 8.61 10.32
CA ASN A 183 -14.82 7.49 9.75
C ASN A 183 -15.68 6.21 9.74
N VAL A 184 -15.30 5.26 8.88
CA VAL A 184 -15.88 3.92 8.84
C VAL A 184 -14.81 2.91 9.22
N TYR A 185 -15.13 2.01 10.14
CA TYR A 185 -14.22 0.98 10.64
C TYR A 185 -14.85 -0.39 10.45
N GLY A 186 -14.09 -1.35 9.89
CA GLY A 186 -14.53 -2.73 9.82
C GLY A 186 -14.62 -3.37 11.21
N GLY A 187 -13.73 -2.98 12.12
CA GLY A 187 -13.61 -3.53 13.48
C GLY A 187 -14.32 -2.71 14.56
N ALA A 188 -13.88 -2.93 15.81
CA ALA A 188 -14.43 -2.26 16.99
C ALA A 188 -13.72 -0.92 17.31
N ALA A 189 -14.41 -0.06 18.06
CA ALA A 189 -13.81 1.08 18.73
C ALA A 189 -13.11 0.62 20.00
N TYR A 190 -11.77 0.50 19.95
CA TYR A 190 -10.88 0.08 21.05
C TYR A 190 -11.03 -1.37 21.54
N GLY A 191 -12.09 -2.08 21.16
CA GLY A 191 -12.29 -3.49 21.46
C GLY A 191 -11.48 -4.43 20.55
N LEU A 192 -11.45 -5.70 20.93
CA LEU A 192 -10.78 -6.77 20.18
C LEU A 192 -11.77 -7.58 19.36
N VAL A 193 -11.45 -7.76 18.08
CA VAL A 193 -12.13 -8.69 17.17
C VAL A 193 -11.26 -9.94 17.01
N SER A 194 -11.67 -11.11 17.52
CA SER A 194 -10.84 -12.31 17.50
C SER A 194 -11.63 -13.63 17.36
N GLY A 195 -10.97 -14.67 16.83
CA GLY A 195 -11.55 -16.01 16.67
C GLY A 195 -10.79 -16.85 15.64
N ALA A 196 -11.13 -18.14 15.50
CA ALA A 196 -10.36 -19.07 14.65
C ALA A 196 -10.47 -18.78 13.14
N SER A 197 -11.50 -18.07 12.69
CA SER A 197 -11.68 -17.63 11.29
C SER A 197 -12.47 -16.34 11.22
N VAL A 198 -11.87 -15.24 11.68
CA VAL A 198 -12.52 -13.93 11.75
C VAL A 198 -11.96 -12.98 10.69
N SER A 199 -12.87 -12.21 10.08
CA SER A 199 -12.51 -11.06 9.25
C SER A 199 -13.29 -9.81 9.64
N THR A 200 -12.66 -8.65 9.54
CA THR A 200 -13.37 -7.38 9.49
C THR A 200 -13.55 -6.98 8.03
N ASN A 201 -14.73 -6.44 7.68
CA ASN A 201 -15.08 -6.17 6.29
C ASN A 201 -15.70 -4.78 6.19
N VAL A 202 -15.16 -3.95 5.31
CA VAL A 202 -15.76 -2.66 4.93
C VAL A 202 -16.09 -2.69 3.45
N THR A 203 -17.32 -2.31 3.11
CA THR A 203 -17.75 -2.13 1.73
C THR A 203 -18.25 -0.71 1.54
N ILE A 204 -17.68 0.02 0.58
CA ILE A 204 -18.13 1.36 0.18
C ILE A 204 -18.66 1.32 -1.24
N GLY A 205 -19.93 1.66 -1.38
CA GLY A 205 -20.69 1.58 -2.62
C GLY A 205 -20.93 0.15 -3.11
N THR A 206 -21.82 0.07 -4.08
CA THR A 206 -22.04 -1.05 -4.99
C THR A 206 -21.48 -0.72 -6.37
N ALA A 207 -21.33 -1.71 -7.25
CA ALA A 207 -20.91 -1.43 -8.61
C ALA A 207 -22.01 -0.64 -9.35
N GLY A 208 -21.77 0.64 -9.68
CA GLY A 208 -22.75 1.52 -10.33
C GLY A 208 -22.65 2.98 -9.84
N ASP A 209 -23.74 3.75 -10.03
CA ASP A 209 -23.86 5.19 -9.72
C ASP A 209 -24.09 5.50 -8.22
N ASP A 210 -23.52 4.71 -7.30
CA ASP A 210 -23.64 4.97 -5.86
C ASP A 210 -22.97 6.29 -5.49
N THR A 211 -23.73 7.20 -4.88
CA THR A 211 -23.30 8.55 -4.49
C THR A 211 -22.98 8.68 -3.01
N CYS A 212 -22.90 7.57 -2.27
CA CYS A 212 -22.60 7.60 -0.84
C CYS A 212 -21.30 8.34 -0.55
N VAL A 213 -21.25 9.02 0.60
CA VAL A 213 -20.12 9.84 1.01
C VAL A 213 -19.67 9.45 2.41
N VAL A 214 -18.36 9.22 2.55
CA VAL A 214 -17.67 9.16 3.84
C VAL A 214 -16.81 10.40 3.94
N GLU A 215 -17.18 11.32 4.84
CA GLU A 215 -16.44 12.56 5.10
C GLU A 215 -15.10 12.31 5.81
N GLY A 216 -15.02 11.23 6.60
CA GLY A 216 -13.79 10.76 7.19
C GLY A 216 -13.06 9.69 6.36
N SER A 217 -12.18 8.98 7.05
CA SER A 217 -11.37 7.90 6.50
C SER A 217 -12.07 6.54 6.63
N VAL A 218 -11.65 5.60 5.80
CA VAL A 218 -12.06 4.19 5.90
C VAL A 218 -10.92 3.37 6.47
N TYR A 219 -11.22 2.51 7.45
CA TYR A 219 -10.28 1.59 8.07
C TYR A 219 -10.81 0.15 7.98
N GLY A 220 -10.06 -0.75 7.37
CA GLY A 220 -10.43 -2.17 7.31
C GLY A 220 -10.50 -2.82 8.68
N GLY A 221 -9.66 -2.37 9.63
CA GLY A 221 -9.63 -2.82 11.01
C GLY A 221 -10.46 -1.96 11.97
N GLY A 222 -10.11 -1.99 13.26
CA GLY A 222 -10.74 -1.17 14.29
C GLY A 222 -10.02 0.16 14.54
N LYS A 223 -10.55 0.96 15.45
CA LYS A 223 -9.85 2.18 15.92
C LYS A 223 -8.57 1.84 16.67
N GLY A 224 -8.66 0.83 17.55
CA GLY A 224 -7.52 0.24 18.25
C GLY A 224 -6.73 1.20 19.15
N ILE A 225 -5.63 0.67 19.69
CA ILE A 225 -4.65 1.39 20.52
C ILE A 225 -3.27 0.92 20.07
N ALA A 226 -2.31 1.85 19.90
CA ALA A 226 -0.96 1.52 19.48
C ALA A 226 -0.32 0.46 20.39
N GLY A 227 0.30 -0.55 19.78
CA GLY A 227 0.93 -1.67 20.50
C GLY A 227 -0.02 -2.78 20.95
N TYR A 228 -1.33 -2.63 20.78
CA TYR A 228 -2.33 -3.65 21.14
C TYR A 228 -3.03 -4.20 19.89
N GLU A 229 -3.38 -5.49 19.94
CA GLU A 229 -4.17 -6.14 18.91
C GLU A 229 -5.59 -5.55 18.89
N SER A 230 -6.03 -5.15 17.71
CA SER A 230 -7.42 -4.76 17.45
C SER A 230 -8.16 -5.82 16.67
N VAL A 231 -7.45 -6.56 15.80
CA VAL A 231 -7.99 -7.67 15.02
C VAL A 231 -7.02 -8.85 15.03
N ILE A 232 -7.49 -10.00 15.50
CA ILE A 232 -6.82 -11.29 15.32
C ILE A 232 -7.58 -12.04 14.22
N GLY A 233 -7.17 -11.78 12.97
CA GLY A 233 -7.92 -12.17 11.79
C GLY A 233 -7.54 -11.30 10.59
N ALA A 234 -8.26 -11.49 9.49
CA ALA A 234 -8.05 -10.72 8.26
C ALA A 234 -8.84 -9.42 8.25
N ASN A 235 -8.37 -8.42 7.51
CA ASN A 235 -9.18 -7.23 7.18
C ASN A 235 -9.43 -7.20 5.68
N ASN A 236 -10.66 -6.85 5.28
CA ASN A 236 -11.06 -6.68 3.90
C ASN A 236 -11.68 -5.29 3.72
N VAL A 237 -11.15 -4.51 2.78
CA VAL A 237 -11.75 -3.24 2.34
C VAL A 237 -12.08 -3.36 0.86
N THR A 238 -13.34 -3.14 0.51
CA THR A 238 -13.81 -3.13 -0.87
C THR A 238 -14.48 -1.79 -1.17
N ILE A 239 -13.97 -1.06 -2.16
CA ILE A 239 -14.52 0.21 -2.63
C ILE A 239 -15.01 -0.02 -4.07
N ASN A 240 -16.34 -0.03 -4.26
CA ASN A 240 -16.95 -0.21 -5.57
C ASN A 240 -17.45 1.11 -6.18
N GLY A 241 -17.72 2.12 -5.34
CA GLY A 241 -18.31 3.39 -5.74
C GLY A 241 -18.19 4.44 -4.62
N GLY A 242 -19.02 5.48 -4.68
CA GLY A 242 -19.05 6.54 -3.66
C GLY A 242 -17.79 7.42 -3.61
N THR A 243 -17.74 8.28 -2.59
CA THR A 243 -16.61 9.18 -2.33
C THR A 243 -16.13 9.06 -0.89
N ILE A 244 -14.84 8.79 -0.72
CA ILE A 244 -14.12 8.91 0.56
C ILE A 244 -13.33 10.22 0.51
N ARG A 245 -13.70 11.16 1.37
CA ARG A 245 -13.16 12.54 1.36
C ARG A 245 -11.72 12.62 1.88
N THR A 246 -11.27 11.61 2.60
CA THR A 246 -9.90 11.52 3.12
C THR A 246 -9.20 10.27 2.57
N ASN A 247 -8.69 9.42 3.46
CA ASN A 247 -7.82 8.29 3.17
C ASN A 247 -8.58 6.97 3.29
N ALA A 248 -8.10 5.95 2.58
CA ALA A 248 -8.51 4.56 2.81
C ALA A 248 -7.33 3.77 3.37
N TYR A 249 -7.59 2.99 4.42
CA TYR A 249 -6.60 2.14 5.10
C TYR A 249 -7.11 0.71 5.14
N GLY A 250 -6.30 -0.26 4.72
CA GLY A 250 -6.63 -1.68 4.86
C GLY A 250 -6.56 -2.18 6.31
N GLY A 251 -5.71 -1.56 7.13
CA GLY A 251 -5.47 -1.91 8.53
C GLY A 251 -6.38 -1.19 9.52
N SER A 252 -6.00 -1.28 10.80
CA SER A 252 -6.62 -0.51 11.88
C SER A 252 -6.09 0.93 11.93
N GLU A 253 -6.78 1.83 12.63
CA GLU A 253 -6.29 3.21 12.78
C GLU A 253 -5.02 3.25 13.65
N LEU A 254 -5.06 2.70 14.86
CA LEU A 254 -3.87 2.63 15.73
C LEU A 254 -3.52 1.20 16.18
N GLY A 255 -4.48 0.28 16.16
CA GLY A 255 -4.26 -1.09 16.62
C GLY A 255 -3.50 -1.99 15.63
N ILE A 256 -3.15 -3.18 16.11
CA ILE A 256 -2.47 -4.21 15.31
C ILE A 256 -3.50 -5.16 14.69
N THR A 257 -3.34 -5.44 13.39
CA THR A 257 -4.00 -6.55 12.71
C THR A 257 -3.02 -7.72 12.61
N THR A 258 -3.35 -8.89 13.14
CA THR A 258 -2.38 -10.01 13.12
C THR A 258 -2.48 -10.89 11.87
N GLY A 259 -3.61 -10.87 11.16
CA GLY A 259 -3.79 -11.58 9.90
C GLY A 259 -3.47 -10.75 8.66
N ASN A 260 -3.85 -11.30 7.51
CA ASN A 260 -3.64 -10.66 6.20
C ASN A 260 -4.64 -9.53 5.95
N VAL A 261 -4.23 -8.54 5.18
CA VAL A 261 -5.05 -7.39 4.81
C VAL A 261 -5.28 -7.38 3.30
N PHE A 262 -6.52 -7.19 2.90
CA PHE A 262 -6.94 -7.14 1.50
C PHE A 262 -7.64 -5.82 1.23
N VAL A 263 -7.13 -5.03 0.29
CA VAL A 263 -7.76 -3.78 -0.16
C VAL A 263 -8.06 -3.91 -1.65
N THR A 264 -9.32 -3.72 -2.03
CA THR A 264 -9.76 -3.77 -3.42
C THR A 264 -10.54 -2.51 -3.77
N ILE A 265 -10.08 -1.76 -4.77
CA ILE A 265 -10.76 -0.59 -5.33
C ILE A 265 -11.21 -0.93 -6.75
N ASN A 266 -12.50 -1.16 -6.93
CA ASN A 266 -13.12 -1.41 -8.23
C ASN A 266 -13.64 -0.12 -8.88
N GLY A 267 -13.94 0.90 -8.07
CA GLY A 267 -14.52 2.17 -8.51
C GLY A 267 -14.49 3.24 -7.40
N GLY A 268 -15.27 4.31 -7.56
CA GLY A 268 -15.38 5.39 -6.58
C GLY A 268 -14.19 6.37 -6.58
N ASN A 269 -14.21 7.30 -5.62
CA ASN A 269 -13.19 8.34 -5.47
C ASN A 269 -12.62 8.34 -4.05
N VAL A 270 -11.29 8.21 -3.92
CA VAL A 270 -10.54 8.48 -2.69
C VAL A 270 -9.82 9.81 -2.88
N LEU A 271 -10.22 10.85 -2.15
CA LEU A 271 -9.73 12.21 -2.40
C LEU A 271 -8.34 12.50 -1.82
N LYS A 272 -7.77 11.57 -1.05
CA LYS A 272 -6.39 11.61 -0.58
C LYS A 272 -5.70 10.29 -0.87
N ASP A 273 -5.02 9.71 0.12
CA ASP A 273 -4.12 8.58 -0.06
C ASP A 273 -4.80 7.24 0.24
N VAL A 274 -4.28 6.18 -0.36
CA VAL A 274 -4.64 4.80 -0.04
C VAL A 274 -3.46 4.11 0.61
N PHE A 275 -3.71 3.43 1.72
CA PHE A 275 -2.74 2.63 2.45
C PHE A 275 -3.20 1.18 2.51
N GLY A 276 -2.36 0.25 2.08
CA GLY A 276 -2.62 -1.18 2.22
C GLY A 276 -2.60 -1.64 3.67
N GLY A 277 -1.83 -0.95 4.52
CA GLY A 277 -1.79 -1.13 5.96
C GLY A 277 -2.76 -0.22 6.72
N GLY A 278 -2.55 -0.09 8.03
CA GLY A 278 -3.29 0.87 8.86
C GLY A 278 -2.66 2.26 8.85
N LYS A 279 -3.26 3.19 9.58
CA LYS A 279 -2.59 4.47 9.89
C LYS A 279 -1.39 4.20 10.81
N GLY A 280 -1.61 3.43 11.87
CA GLY A 280 -0.58 2.96 12.79
C GLY A 280 0.10 4.09 13.57
N ALA A 281 1.19 3.74 14.23
CA ALA A 281 2.05 4.67 14.96
C ALA A 281 3.52 4.27 14.74
N ALA A 282 4.40 5.26 14.64
CA ALA A 282 5.83 5.02 14.44
C ALA A 282 6.39 4.11 15.54
N GLY A 283 7.20 3.13 15.14
CA GLY A 283 7.80 2.13 16.04
C GLY A 283 6.87 0.99 16.48
N TYR A 284 5.59 1.00 16.08
CA TYR A 284 4.63 -0.07 16.38
C TYR A 284 4.21 -0.82 15.12
N ASP A 285 3.96 -2.11 15.26
CA ASP A 285 3.32 -2.90 14.21
C ASP A 285 1.94 -2.31 13.86
N SER A 286 1.62 -2.26 12.57
CA SER A 286 0.25 -2.06 12.09
C SER A 286 -0.37 -3.38 11.65
N VAL A 287 0.43 -4.20 10.96
CA VAL A 287 0.00 -5.49 10.40
C VAL A 287 1.09 -6.53 10.60
N ARG A 288 0.74 -7.69 11.18
CA ARG A 288 1.64 -8.85 11.33
C ARG A 288 1.47 -9.94 10.26
N GLY A 289 0.58 -9.71 9.29
CA GLY A 289 0.41 -10.54 8.10
C GLY A 289 0.89 -9.85 6.82
N ASN A 290 0.48 -10.42 5.68
CA ASN A 290 0.75 -9.86 4.35
C ASN A 290 -0.35 -8.89 3.93
N ILE A 291 -0.01 -7.98 3.03
CA ILE A 291 -0.94 -7.04 2.41
C ILE A 291 -1.11 -7.39 0.94
N THR A 292 -2.36 -7.43 0.48
CA THR A 292 -2.71 -7.44 -0.94
C THR A 292 -3.56 -6.22 -1.26
N LEU A 293 -3.04 -5.33 -2.10
CA LEU A 293 -3.70 -4.11 -2.55
C LEU A 293 -3.98 -4.20 -4.06
N SER A 294 -5.24 -4.06 -4.45
CA SER A 294 -5.67 -4.12 -5.85
C SER A 294 -6.48 -2.88 -6.21
N ILE A 295 -6.04 -2.15 -7.24
CA ILE A 295 -6.81 -1.07 -7.87
C ILE A 295 -7.16 -1.51 -9.28
N LYS A 296 -8.46 -1.64 -9.56
CA LYS A 296 -9.02 -2.10 -10.83
C LYS A 296 -9.81 -1.00 -11.54
N GLY A 297 -10.12 0.08 -10.82
CA GLY A 297 -10.88 1.23 -11.30
C GLY A 297 -10.92 2.34 -10.25
N GLY A 298 -11.74 3.36 -10.51
CA GLY A 298 -11.88 4.52 -9.62
C GLY A 298 -10.75 5.54 -9.75
N THR A 299 -10.80 6.56 -8.89
CA THR A 299 -9.78 7.62 -8.82
C THR A 299 -9.21 7.72 -7.41
N VAL A 300 -7.88 7.73 -7.31
CA VAL A 300 -7.13 8.11 -6.11
C VAL A 300 -6.46 9.45 -6.37
N THR A 301 -6.89 10.51 -5.69
CA THR A 301 -6.34 11.86 -5.90
C THR A 301 -4.96 12.02 -5.27
N GLY A 302 -4.66 11.30 -4.20
CA GLY A 302 -3.35 11.26 -3.56
C GLY A 302 -2.49 10.11 -4.07
N ASN A 303 -1.64 9.61 -3.19
CA ASN A 303 -0.70 8.53 -3.42
C ASN A 303 -1.27 7.17 -3.01
N VAL A 304 -0.64 6.11 -3.50
CA VAL A 304 -0.93 4.75 -3.08
C VAL A 304 0.30 4.18 -2.39
N TYR A 305 0.13 3.74 -1.15
CA TYR A 305 1.15 3.09 -0.34
C TYR A 305 0.72 1.65 -0.08
N ALA A 306 1.53 0.67 -0.46
CA ALA A 306 1.22 -0.72 -0.16
C ALA A 306 1.34 -1.02 1.36
N GLY A 307 2.14 -0.25 2.08
CA GLY A 307 2.32 -0.33 3.53
C GLY A 307 1.36 0.55 4.33
N SER A 308 1.74 0.87 5.57
CA SER A 308 1.00 1.77 6.48
C SER A 308 1.45 3.23 6.37
N GLU A 309 0.68 4.13 6.97
CA GLU A 309 1.05 5.54 7.06
C GLU A 309 2.26 5.73 7.98
N LEU A 310 2.21 5.23 9.22
CA LEU A 310 3.30 5.34 10.20
C LEU A 310 3.72 4.01 10.85
N GLY A 311 2.83 3.02 10.86
CA GLY A 311 3.13 1.72 11.49
C GLY A 311 4.07 0.83 10.67
N ILE A 312 4.41 -0.32 11.24
CA ILE A 312 5.28 -1.34 10.63
C ILE A 312 4.45 -2.47 10.04
N ILE A 313 4.78 -2.88 8.82
CA ILE A 313 4.29 -4.13 8.22
C ILE A 313 5.37 -5.20 8.41
N THR A 314 5.04 -6.29 9.11
CA THR A 314 6.02 -7.37 9.33
C THR A 314 6.07 -8.38 8.20
N GLY A 315 4.99 -8.49 7.41
CA GLY A 315 4.90 -9.38 6.25
C GLY A 315 5.28 -8.69 4.93
N ASN A 316 4.87 -9.31 3.83
CA ASN A 316 5.09 -8.83 2.47
C ASN A 316 3.94 -7.93 1.99
N THR A 317 4.22 -7.07 1.02
CA THR A 317 3.22 -6.26 0.31
C THR A 317 3.15 -6.69 -1.16
N TYR A 318 1.92 -6.87 -1.65
CA TYR A 318 1.63 -7.22 -3.04
C TYR A 318 0.63 -6.20 -3.59
N THR A 319 1.05 -5.43 -4.58
CA THR A 319 0.26 -4.35 -5.17
C THR A 319 0.01 -4.63 -6.64
N THR A 320 -1.25 -4.56 -7.07
CA THR A 320 -1.63 -4.72 -8.48
C THR A 320 -2.56 -3.60 -8.89
N LEU A 321 -2.11 -2.75 -9.82
CA LEU A 321 -2.90 -1.69 -10.42
C LEU A 321 -3.22 -2.08 -11.87
N SER A 322 -4.49 -2.35 -12.14
CA SER A 322 -4.97 -2.90 -13.42
C SER A 322 -6.02 -2.00 -14.12
N GLY A 323 -6.23 -0.81 -13.57
CA GLY A 323 -7.18 0.18 -14.09
C GLY A 323 -7.36 1.34 -13.12
N GLY A 324 -8.12 2.35 -13.53
CA GLY A 324 -8.35 3.56 -12.75
C GLY A 324 -7.30 4.65 -12.98
N LEU A 325 -7.34 5.67 -12.13
CA LEU A 325 -6.46 6.84 -12.17
C LEU A 325 -5.85 7.07 -10.78
N VAL A 326 -4.52 7.20 -10.71
CA VAL A 326 -3.80 7.65 -9.51
C VAL A 326 -3.12 8.98 -9.85
N ASN A 327 -3.55 10.07 -9.20
CA ASN A 327 -2.99 11.40 -9.45
C ASN A 327 -1.64 11.62 -8.74
N GLY A 328 -1.38 10.90 -7.66
CA GLY A 328 -0.10 10.91 -6.97
C GLY A 328 0.84 9.80 -7.45
N SER A 329 1.77 9.45 -6.59
CA SER A 329 2.77 8.39 -6.79
C SER A 329 2.32 7.07 -6.18
N VAL A 330 2.96 5.97 -6.59
CA VAL A 330 2.77 4.63 -6.03
C VAL A 330 4.02 4.20 -5.31
N TYR A 331 3.87 3.62 -4.12
CA TYR A 331 4.94 3.15 -3.26
C TYR A 331 4.72 1.68 -2.89
N GLY A 332 5.71 0.83 -3.13
CA GLY A 332 5.72 -0.57 -2.70
C GLY A 332 5.83 -0.72 -1.18
N GLY A 333 6.32 0.32 -0.50
CA GLY A 333 6.36 0.45 0.95
C GLY A 333 5.22 1.29 1.53
N GLY A 334 5.44 1.84 2.73
CA GLY A 334 4.52 2.78 3.39
C GLY A 334 4.93 4.24 3.18
N LEU A 335 4.15 5.16 3.76
CA LEU A 335 4.58 6.56 3.87
C LEU A 335 5.77 6.62 4.85
N GLY A 336 5.58 6.05 6.03
CA GLY A 336 6.61 5.91 7.06
C GLY A 336 7.11 7.23 7.61
N SER A 337 8.13 7.16 8.44
CA SER A 337 8.83 8.31 8.99
C SER A 337 10.33 8.03 9.04
N SER A 338 11.13 9.06 8.80
CA SER A 338 12.59 8.95 8.79
C SER A 338 13.13 8.21 10.03
N GLY A 339 14.10 7.32 9.82
CA GLY A 339 14.73 6.51 10.86
C GLY A 339 13.86 5.41 11.46
N ASN A 340 12.67 5.16 10.90
CA ASN A 340 11.80 4.07 11.32
C ASN A 340 11.56 3.10 10.17
N VAL A 341 11.51 1.81 10.50
CA VAL A 341 11.13 0.78 9.53
C VAL A 341 9.65 0.92 9.16
N SER A 342 9.30 0.80 7.88
CA SER A 342 7.93 0.80 7.39
C SER A 342 7.47 -0.61 6.97
N VAL A 343 8.30 -1.33 6.20
CA VAL A 343 8.00 -2.69 5.75
C VAL A 343 9.20 -3.59 5.96
N ARG A 344 9.00 -4.79 6.53
CA ARG A 344 10.08 -5.78 6.74
C ARG A 344 10.17 -6.82 5.63
N GLY A 345 9.04 -7.18 5.00
CA GLY A 345 9.01 -8.20 3.95
C GLY A 345 9.26 -7.65 2.55
N LYS A 346 9.03 -8.50 1.56
CA LYS A 346 9.12 -8.20 0.13
C LYS A 346 8.05 -7.21 -0.31
N ARG A 347 8.32 -6.50 -1.40
CA ARG A 347 7.42 -5.51 -1.99
C ARG A 347 7.33 -5.74 -3.48
N ASP A 348 6.15 -6.17 -3.93
CA ASP A 348 5.88 -6.42 -5.35
C ASP A 348 4.84 -5.43 -5.86
N ILE A 349 5.13 -4.77 -6.98
CA ILE A 349 4.23 -3.85 -7.67
C ILE A 349 4.03 -4.35 -9.10
N VAL A 350 2.78 -4.53 -9.51
CA VAL A 350 2.39 -4.87 -10.88
C VAL A 350 1.47 -3.79 -11.43
N ILE A 351 1.83 -3.23 -12.58
CA ILE A 351 1.10 -2.18 -13.29
C ILE A 351 0.67 -2.72 -14.66
N ASP A 352 -0.64 -2.82 -14.89
CA ASP A 352 -1.23 -3.31 -16.15
C ASP A 352 -2.50 -2.52 -16.51
N GLY A 353 -2.33 -1.35 -17.11
CA GLY A 353 -3.43 -0.57 -17.70
C GLY A 353 -3.99 0.54 -16.82
N VAL A 354 -3.24 0.97 -15.80
CA VAL A 354 -3.55 2.14 -14.97
C VAL A 354 -2.80 3.39 -15.49
N THR A 355 -3.37 4.57 -15.25
CA THR A 355 -2.65 5.85 -15.38
C THR A 355 -2.23 6.33 -14.00
N ILE A 356 -0.92 6.52 -13.81
CA ILE A 356 -0.30 7.08 -12.62
C ILE A 356 0.37 8.40 -13.05
N LEU A 357 -0.11 9.53 -12.56
CA LEU A 357 0.44 10.85 -12.92
C LEU A 357 1.75 11.15 -12.18
N GLY A 358 1.95 10.53 -11.01
CA GLY A 358 3.20 10.58 -10.26
C GLY A 358 4.18 9.46 -10.67
N SER A 359 5.18 9.26 -9.82
CA SER A 359 6.23 8.25 -10.03
C SER A 359 5.88 6.93 -9.33
N VAL A 360 6.59 5.87 -9.70
CA VAL A 360 6.52 4.57 -9.03
C VAL A 360 7.80 4.36 -8.24
N TYR A 361 7.64 4.08 -6.96
CA TYR A 361 8.72 3.79 -6.02
C TYR A 361 8.55 2.38 -5.51
N GLY A 362 9.60 1.58 -5.62
CA GLY A 362 9.60 0.22 -5.14
C GLY A 362 9.67 0.11 -3.61
N GLY A 363 10.15 1.16 -2.95
CA GLY A 363 10.22 1.28 -1.50
C GLY A 363 9.21 2.24 -0.88
N SER A 364 9.48 2.63 0.35
CA SER A 364 8.72 3.58 1.16
C SER A 364 9.05 5.04 0.84
N SER A 365 8.15 5.97 1.21
CA SER A 365 8.38 7.40 0.96
C SER A 365 9.43 7.98 1.92
N PHE A 366 9.24 7.83 3.23
CA PHE A 366 10.11 8.40 4.27
C PHE A 366 10.64 7.39 5.28
N GLY A 367 9.93 6.28 5.50
CA GLY A 367 10.40 5.18 6.34
C GLY A 367 11.36 4.27 5.60
N ASP A 368 12.20 3.54 6.33
CA ASP A 368 13.12 2.57 5.75
C ASP A 368 12.41 1.23 5.53
N ASP A 369 12.75 0.53 4.45
CA ASP A 369 12.29 -0.82 4.21
C ASP A 369 13.34 -1.81 4.70
N MET A 370 13.01 -2.49 5.80
CA MET A 370 13.90 -3.28 6.65
C MET A 370 14.98 -2.41 7.33
N SER A 371 15.96 -3.02 8.01
CA SER A 371 17.01 -2.32 8.74
C SER A 371 18.37 -3.01 8.55
N ASN A 372 19.46 -2.24 8.70
CA ASN A 372 20.82 -2.76 8.57
C ASN A 372 21.08 -3.95 9.53
N GLY A 373 21.75 -5.01 9.04
CA GLY A 373 22.15 -6.17 9.84
C GLY A 373 21.07 -7.24 10.08
N VAL A 374 19.85 -7.07 9.56
CA VAL A 374 18.81 -8.10 9.54
C VAL A 374 18.71 -8.63 8.10
N GLY A 375 18.65 -9.96 7.91
CA GLY A 375 18.83 -10.65 6.63
C GLY A 375 18.15 -9.98 5.43
N ALA A 376 18.90 -9.15 4.70
CA ALA A 376 18.43 -8.27 3.62
C ALA A 376 17.92 -9.00 2.35
N LEU A 377 17.92 -10.34 2.35
CA LEU A 377 17.43 -11.15 1.22
C LEU A 377 15.91 -11.36 1.24
N ASP A 378 15.26 -11.14 2.39
CA ASP A 378 13.81 -11.32 2.55
C ASP A 378 12.99 -10.05 2.26
N SER A 379 13.66 -8.94 1.98
CA SER A 379 13.08 -7.62 1.74
C SER A 379 13.37 -7.12 0.32
N ASN A 380 13.38 -8.00 -0.68
CA ASN A 380 13.55 -7.58 -2.08
C ASN A 380 12.34 -6.79 -2.60
N THR A 381 12.61 -5.95 -3.59
CA THR A 381 11.61 -5.19 -4.32
C THR A 381 11.51 -5.65 -5.76
N MET A 382 10.29 -5.79 -6.28
CA MET A 382 10.04 -6.04 -7.68
C MET A 382 8.97 -5.08 -8.23
N ILE A 383 9.27 -4.42 -9.34
CA ILE A 383 8.33 -3.59 -10.09
C ILE A 383 8.17 -4.20 -11.48
N ILE A 384 6.93 -4.47 -11.88
CA ILE A 384 6.58 -4.97 -13.20
C ILE A 384 5.61 -3.99 -13.85
N ILE A 385 6.01 -3.40 -14.97
CA ILE A 385 5.16 -2.55 -15.82
C ILE A 385 4.84 -3.33 -17.10
N THR A 386 3.64 -3.89 -17.12
CA THR A 386 3.10 -4.63 -18.26
C THR A 386 2.44 -3.68 -19.26
N SER A 387 1.66 -2.70 -18.79
CA SER A 387 1.03 -1.67 -19.62
C SER A 387 0.58 -0.47 -18.78
N GLY A 388 0.29 0.67 -19.41
CA GLY A 388 -0.21 1.88 -18.73
C GLY A 388 0.72 3.07 -18.88
N SER A 389 0.46 4.13 -18.10
CA SER A 389 1.26 5.36 -18.10
C SER A 389 1.73 5.67 -16.69
N VAL A 390 3.02 5.98 -16.53
CA VAL A 390 3.63 6.34 -15.25
C VAL A 390 4.61 7.50 -15.42
N GLY A 391 4.95 8.17 -14.32
CA GLY A 391 6.06 9.11 -14.24
C GLY A 391 7.43 8.41 -14.25
N SER A 392 8.36 8.82 -13.39
CA SER A 392 9.62 8.09 -13.23
C SER A 392 9.42 6.78 -12.48
N VAL A 393 10.34 5.84 -12.65
CA VAL A 393 10.34 4.55 -11.95
C VAL A 393 11.62 4.41 -11.13
N PHE A 394 11.48 4.11 -9.85
CA PHE A 394 12.57 3.96 -8.90
C PHE A 394 12.49 2.59 -8.22
N GLY A 395 13.57 1.81 -8.26
CA GLY A 395 13.61 0.51 -7.61
C GLY A 395 13.57 0.62 -6.08
N GLY A 396 14.08 1.72 -5.54
CA GLY A 396 14.06 2.06 -4.11
C GLY A 396 12.91 2.98 -3.70
N GLY A 397 13.03 3.56 -2.49
CA GLY A 397 12.11 4.55 -1.94
C GLY A 397 12.37 5.99 -2.43
N TYR A 398 11.52 6.93 -1.98
CA TYR A 398 11.72 8.36 -2.26
C TYR A 398 12.85 8.94 -1.41
N LYS A 399 12.68 8.93 -0.08
CA LYS A 399 13.67 9.28 0.95
C LYS A 399 13.87 8.17 1.99
N GLY A 400 13.11 7.08 1.89
CA GLY A 400 13.30 5.88 2.68
C GLY A 400 14.39 4.99 2.09
N ALA A 401 15.30 4.49 2.94
CA ALA A 401 16.30 3.53 2.49
C ALA A 401 15.65 2.16 2.24
N THR A 402 16.09 1.47 1.20
CA THR A 402 15.66 0.10 0.87
C THR A 402 16.81 -0.86 1.14
N TYR A 403 16.64 -1.73 2.13
CA TYR A 403 17.58 -2.82 2.38
C TYR A 403 17.10 -4.06 1.62
N GLY A 404 17.83 -4.48 0.60
CA GLY A 404 17.47 -5.60 -0.27
C GLY A 404 17.71 -5.27 -1.75
N ASN A 405 17.56 -6.27 -2.61
CA ASN A 405 17.74 -6.09 -4.05
C ASN A 405 16.49 -5.46 -4.68
N THR A 406 16.69 -4.69 -5.74
CA THR A 406 15.59 -4.12 -6.55
C THR A 406 15.64 -4.69 -7.96
N ALA A 407 14.46 -4.97 -8.52
CA ALA A 407 14.33 -5.39 -9.91
C ALA A 407 13.16 -4.65 -10.58
N ILE A 408 13.42 -4.04 -11.73
CA ILE A 408 12.43 -3.35 -12.55
C ILE A 408 12.30 -4.11 -13.87
N TYR A 409 11.07 -4.47 -14.23
CA TYR A 409 10.73 -5.16 -15.47
C TYR A 409 9.72 -4.33 -16.27
N ILE A 410 10.13 -3.84 -17.43
CA ILE A 410 9.29 -3.08 -18.36
C ILE A 410 9.02 -3.94 -19.60
N GLY A 411 7.75 -4.11 -19.97
CA GLY A 411 7.37 -4.97 -21.10
C GLY A 411 7.28 -6.46 -20.72
N TYR A 412 7.15 -6.77 -19.43
CA TYR A 412 6.97 -8.12 -18.92
C TYR A 412 5.59 -8.30 -18.28
N SER A 413 5.11 -9.54 -18.28
CA SER A 413 3.95 -9.96 -17.50
C SER A 413 4.32 -10.23 -16.03
N SER A 414 3.32 -10.38 -15.16
CA SER A 414 3.52 -10.74 -13.75
C SER A 414 4.21 -12.09 -13.53
N THR A 415 4.25 -12.96 -14.56
CA THR A 415 4.99 -14.23 -14.54
C THR A 415 6.42 -14.11 -15.07
N LEU A 416 6.92 -12.88 -15.28
CA LEU A 416 8.26 -12.57 -15.79
C LEU A 416 8.55 -13.16 -17.18
N THR A 417 7.51 -13.34 -17.99
CA THR A 417 7.65 -13.57 -19.43
C THR A 417 7.42 -12.27 -20.17
N VAL A 418 8.14 -12.08 -21.28
CA VAL A 418 7.93 -10.94 -22.19
C VAL A 418 6.44 -10.84 -22.55
N ALA A 419 5.86 -9.67 -22.31
CA ALA A 419 4.51 -9.34 -22.73
C ALA A 419 4.53 -8.88 -24.19
N GLY A 420 3.42 -9.04 -24.91
CA GLY A 420 3.29 -8.56 -26.29
C GLY A 420 1.98 -7.82 -26.50
N GLY A 421 1.98 -6.89 -27.44
CA GLY A 421 0.81 -6.07 -27.80
C GLY A 421 0.42 -5.06 -26.72
N LYS A 422 1.35 -4.66 -25.85
CA LYS A 422 1.10 -3.71 -24.78
C LYS A 422 1.59 -2.31 -25.13
N THR A 423 0.96 -1.30 -24.53
CA THR A 423 1.39 0.10 -24.61
C THR A 423 1.84 0.55 -23.23
N ILE A 424 3.06 1.08 -23.15
CA ILE A 424 3.70 1.56 -21.93
C ILE A 424 4.19 2.98 -22.19
N SER A 425 3.85 3.92 -21.32
CA SER A 425 4.41 5.28 -21.35
C SER A 425 5.08 5.58 -20.01
N ILE A 426 6.32 6.04 -20.07
CA ILE A 426 7.13 6.46 -18.93
C ILE A 426 7.57 7.89 -19.22
N SER A 427 6.92 8.87 -18.58
CA SER A 427 7.19 10.28 -18.85
C SER A 427 8.47 10.78 -18.17
N GLY A 428 9.04 9.97 -17.28
CA GLY A 428 10.24 10.27 -16.51
C GLY A 428 11.42 9.39 -16.89
N SER A 429 12.32 9.17 -15.93
CA SER A 429 13.50 8.29 -16.06
C SER A 429 13.32 7.01 -15.25
N ILE A 430 14.13 6.00 -15.53
CA ILE A 430 14.16 4.72 -14.81
C ILE A 430 15.44 4.66 -13.98
N TYR A 431 15.30 4.40 -12.69
CA TYR A 431 16.39 4.34 -11.72
C TYR A 431 16.34 3.02 -10.96
N GLY A 432 17.43 2.25 -10.95
CA GLY A 432 17.51 1.04 -10.15
C GLY A 432 17.50 1.34 -8.65
N GLY A 433 18.02 2.50 -8.27
CA GLY A 433 18.10 3.00 -6.89
C GLY A 433 16.88 3.79 -6.41
N GLY A 434 17.08 4.61 -5.37
CA GLY A 434 16.09 5.55 -4.84
C GLY A 434 16.10 6.91 -5.55
N ASP A 435 15.33 7.87 -5.04
CA ASP A 435 15.19 9.19 -5.69
C ASP A 435 16.04 10.26 -5.02
N VAL A 436 15.78 10.58 -3.76
CA VAL A 436 16.41 11.69 -3.05
C VAL A 436 17.36 11.17 -1.98
N GLY A 437 18.67 11.29 -2.26
CA GLY A 437 19.73 11.18 -1.27
C GLY A 437 20.30 12.54 -0.86
N GLU A 438 21.30 12.53 0.03
CA GLU A 438 22.09 13.72 0.36
C GLU A 438 23.05 14.08 -0.78
N LEU A 439 22.97 15.34 -1.22
CA LEU A 439 23.97 15.96 -2.09
C LEU A 439 25.24 16.23 -1.28
N SER A 440 26.40 15.95 -1.87
CA SER A 440 27.68 16.32 -1.25
C SER A 440 28.07 17.75 -1.62
N GLY A 441 28.96 18.34 -0.83
CA GLY A 441 29.66 19.57 -1.18
C GLY A 441 30.99 19.27 -1.89
N GLU A 442 31.29 20.11 -2.86
CA GLU A 442 32.58 20.32 -3.54
C GLU A 442 33.03 19.36 -4.65
N ASP A 443 32.81 18.03 -4.66
CA ASP A 443 33.34 17.22 -5.80
C ASP A 443 32.59 15.91 -6.15
N LEU A 444 31.75 15.36 -5.26
CA LEU A 444 30.93 14.18 -5.55
C LEU A 444 29.46 14.57 -5.71
N PRO A 445 28.74 14.12 -6.75
CA PRO A 445 27.34 14.54 -6.90
C PRO A 445 26.45 13.97 -5.78
N PHE A 446 26.75 12.76 -5.26
CA PHE A 446 25.93 12.05 -4.27
C PHE A 446 26.79 11.25 -3.28
N THR A 447 26.40 11.20 -2.01
CA THR A 447 27.13 10.43 -0.97
C THR A 447 26.28 9.35 -0.30
N GLN A 448 24.96 9.44 -0.42
CA GLN A 448 24.06 8.54 0.29
C GLN A 448 23.71 7.31 -0.55
N THR A 449 23.87 6.12 0.02
CA THR A 449 23.37 4.87 -0.54
C THR A 449 21.94 4.61 -0.07
N MET A 450 20.98 4.69 -1.00
CA MET A 450 19.55 4.50 -0.69
C MET A 450 19.05 3.08 -0.95
N VAL A 451 19.75 2.31 -1.78
CA VAL A 451 19.50 0.87 -1.96
C VAL A 451 20.73 0.11 -1.50
N GLN A 452 20.56 -0.72 -0.47
CA GLN A 452 21.64 -1.48 0.18
C GLN A 452 21.73 -2.92 -0.36
N GLY A 453 21.58 -3.07 -1.67
CA GLY A 453 21.59 -4.33 -2.39
C GLY A 453 21.88 -4.11 -3.88
N ASN A 454 21.74 -5.17 -4.67
CA ASN A 454 21.90 -5.10 -6.12
C ASN A 454 20.66 -4.49 -6.78
N THR A 455 20.87 -3.81 -7.90
CA THR A 455 19.78 -3.28 -8.73
C THR A 455 19.80 -3.97 -10.10
N SER A 456 18.63 -4.21 -10.66
CA SER A 456 18.51 -4.77 -12.01
C SER A 456 17.35 -4.13 -12.76
N ILE A 457 17.60 -3.68 -13.99
CA ILE A 457 16.60 -3.10 -14.87
C ILE A 457 16.54 -3.95 -16.14
N PHE A 458 15.34 -4.40 -16.47
CA PHE A 458 15.04 -5.16 -17.68
C PHE A 458 13.98 -4.41 -18.48
N ILE A 459 14.31 -4.03 -19.70
CA ILE A 459 13.38 -3.39 -20.64
C ILE A 459 13.27 -4.30 -21.85
N ASN A 460 12.05 -4.74 -22.19
CA ASN A 460 11.81 -5.53 -23.38
C ASN A 460 10.75 -4.90 -24.28
N GLY A 461 11.18 -4.40 -25.44
CA GLY A 461 10.31 -3.75 -26.43
C GLY A 461 9.61 -4.72 -27.39
N ARG A 462 9.89 -6.03 -27.33
CA ARG A 462 9.40 -7.01 -28.30
C ARG A 462 7.88 -6.99 -28.39
N ALA A 463 7.38 -6.59 -29.56
CA ALA A 463 5.96 -6.45 -29.86
C ALA A 463 5.19 -5.51 -28.91
N ASN A 464 5.88 -4.62 -28.18
CA ASN A 464 5.29 -3.59 -27.34
C ASN A 464 5.53 -2.20 -27.93
N THR A 465 4.64 -1.28 -27.64
CA THR A 465 4.86 0.15 -27.87
C THR A 465 5.31 0.77 -26.56
N ILE A 466 6.57 1.15 -26.46
CA ILE A 466 7.14 1.82 -25.30
C ILE A 466 7.44 3.27 -25.69
N ASP A 467 6.82 4.21 -24.99
CA ASP A 467 7.07 5.64 -25.11
C ASP A 467 7.86 6.11 -23.88
N PHE A 468 9.12 6.46 -24.09
CA PHE A 468 10.08 6.77 -23.03
C PHE A 468 11.20 7.66 -23.58
N SER A 469 11.32 8.87 -23.03
CA SER A 469 12.35 9.84 -23.43
C SER A 469 13.37 10.13 -22.33
N GLY A 470 13.21 9.57 -21.13
CA GLY A 470 14.14 9.80 -20.02
C GLY A 470 15.42 8.97 -20.11
N SER A 471 16.17 8.95 -19.00
CA SER A 471 17.39 8.14 -18.85
C SER A 471 17.13 6.81 -18.15
N VAL A 472 18.01 5.83 -18.38
CA VAL A 472 18.11 4.60 -17.58
C VAL A 472 19.36 4.66 -16.72
N PHE A 473 19.19 4.70 -15.40
CA PHE A 473 20.27 4.72 -14.43
C PHE A 473 20.30 3.42 -13.63
N GLY A 474 21.46 2.77 -13.57
CA GLY A 474 21.62 1.55 -12.77
C GLY A 474 21.45 1.81 -11.26
N SER A 475 21.88 2.98 -10.81
CA SER A 475 21.70 3.48 -9.43
C SER A 475 20.50 4.44 -9.28
N GLY A 476 20.49 5.33 -8.28
CA GLY A 476 19.32 6.17 -7.93
C GLY A 476 19.48 7.63 -8.34
N ASN A 477 18.40 8.37 -8.60
CA ASN A 477 18.46 9.72 -9.21
C ASN A 477 19.50 10.63 -8.54
N SER A 478 19.33 10.90 -7.24
CA SER A 478 20.29 11.65 -6.43
C SER A 478 20.94 10.79 -5.33
N CYS A 479 21.20 9.51 -5.60
CA CYS A 479 21.78 8.60 -4.61
C CYS A 479 22.52 7.40 -5.23
N LEU A 480 23.35 6.77 -4.40
CA LEU A 480 24.13 5.58 -4.76
C LEU A 480 23.38 4.28 -4.44
N THR A 481 23.93 3.18 -4.94
CA THR A 481 23.52 1.80 -4.67
C THR A 481 24.71 1.05 -4.06
N GLY A 482 24.46 0.20 -3.06
CA GLY A 482 25.50 -0.49 -2.30
C GLY A 482 26.00 -1.79 -2.94
N GLY A 483 25.18 -2.43 -3.77
CA GLY A 483 25.54 -3.60 -4.57
C GLY A 483 25.78 -3.26 -6.03
N THR A 484 25.79 -4.28 -6.88
CA THR A 484 26.00 -4.13 -8.33
C THR A 484 24.73 -3.68 -9.03
N ALA A 485 24.89 -2.88 -10.08
CA ALA A 485 23.84 -2.38 -10.95
C ALA A 485 23.91 -3.02 -12.35
N TYR A 486 22.82 -3.67 -12.74
CA TYR A 486 22.68 -4.32 -14.05
C TYR A 486 21.55 -3.69 -14.87
N ILE A 487 21.81 -3.41 -16.14
CA ILE A 487 20.81 -2.94 -17.10
C ILE A 487 20.80 -3.88 -18.31
N GLU A 488 19.60 -4.32 -18.69
CA GLU A 488 19.35 -5.07 -19.92
C GLU A 488 18.22 -4.42 -20.71
N ILE A 489 18.51 -4.03 -21.95
CA ILE A 489 17.55 -3.48 -22.90
C ILE A 489 17.51 -4.41 -24.09
N SER A 490 16.34 -4.99 -24.37
CA SER A 490 16.14 -5.97 -25.44
C SER A 490 15.01 -5.58 -26.36
N ASP A 491 15.20 -5.77 -27.66
CA ASP A 491 14.17 -5.57 -28.69
C ASP A 491 13.46 -4.20 -28.61
N LEU A 492 14.16 -3.16 -28.12
CA LEU A 492 13.64 -1.81 -28.02
C LEU A 492 14.13 -1.00 -29.22
N SER A 493 13.22 -0.60 -30.08
CA SER A 493 13.55 0.17 -31.27
C SER A 493 12.80 1.49 -31.26
N PHE A 494 13.55 2.57 -31.38
CA PHE A 494 13.04 3.91 -31.54
C PHE A 494 13.31 4.42 -32.95
N THR A 495 12.54 5.45 -33.33
CA THR A 495 12.79 6.27 -34.51
C THR A 495 13.54 7.54 -34.12
N ASP A 496 14.03 8.30 -35.10
CA ASP A 496 14.82 9.51 -34.88
C ASP A 496 14.03 10.64 -34.20
N ASP A 497 12.70 10.58 -34.18
CA ASP A 497 11.82 11.47 -33.42
C ASP A 497 11.56 10.99 -31.97
N GLN A 498 12.02 9.79 -31.61
CA GLN A 498 11.90 9.20 -30.28
C GLN A 498 13.28 9.02 -29.65
N MET A 499 13.79 10.09 -29.02
CA MET A 499 15.09 10.05 -28.36
C MET A 499 14.96 9.86 -26.84
N MET A 500 15.81 9.00 -26.30
CA MET A 500 16.04 8.91 -24.84
C MET A 500 17.23 9.77 -24.43
N GLU A 501 17.23 10.20 -23.17
CA GLU A 501 18.29 11.05 -22.64
C GLU A 501 19.63 10.30 -22.55
N SER A 502 19.74 9.24 -21.74
CA SER A 502 21.04 8.56 -21.53
C SER A 502 20.93 7.20 -20.83
N ILE A 503 22.03 6.44 -20.79
CA ILE A 503 22.17 5.23 -19.97
C ILE A 503 23.42 5.35 -19.10
N HIS A 504 23.25 5.40 -17.78
CA HIS A 504 24.29 5.85 -16.84
C HIS A 504 24.43 4.96 -15.60
N ARG A 505 25.62 4.97 -14.99
CA ARG A 505 25.94 4.46 -13.63
C ARG A 505 25.51 3.02 -13.40
N ALA A 506 26.15 2.09 -14.09
CA ALA A 506 25.88 0.66 -13.99
C ALA A 506 27.16 -0.17 -14.14
N ASP A 507 27.34 -1.20 -13.33
CA ASP A 507 28.46 -2.14 -13.50
C ASP A 507 28.36 -2.87 -14.86
N ARG A 508 27.14 -3.21 -15.30
CA ARG A 508 26.95 -3.87 -16.60
C ARG A 508 25.72 -3.40 -17.33
N VAL A 509 25.88 -3.08 -18.62
CA VAL A 509 24.82 -2.73 -19.55
C VAL A 509 24.85 -3.67 -20.75
N VAL A 510 23.73 -4.32 -21.04
CA VAL A 510 23.54 -5.16 -22.22
C VAL A 510 22.40 -4.59 -23.06
N ILE A 511 22.69 -4.25 -24.31
CA ILE A 511 21.70 -3.82 -25.30
C ILE A 511 21.66 -4.89 -26.39
N SER A 512 20.49 -5.50 -26.60
CA SER A 512 20.32 -6.64 -27.51
C SER A 512 19.17 -6.40 -28.49
N GLY A 513 19.36 -6.65 -29.79
CA GLY A 513 18.30 -6.49 -30.80
C GLY A 513 17.61 -5.12 -30.81
N SER A 514 18.29 -4.06 -30.37
CA SER A 514 17.67 -2.76 -30.09
C SER A 514 18.22 -1.66 -31.01
N ASP A 515 17.44 -0.62 -31.25
CA ASP A 515 17.84 0.57 -32.03
C ASP A 515 17.50 1.83 -31.21
N LEU A 516 18.51 2.46 -30.61
CA LEU A 516 18.33 3.51 -29.61
C LEU A 516 18.96 4.84 -30.05
N TYR A 517 18.29 5.96 -29.72
CA TYR A 517 18.75 7.32 -30.00
C TYR A 517 18.99 8.05 -28.67
N LEU A 518 20.24 8.45 -28.39
CA LEU A 518 20.69 8.98 -27.11
C LEU A 518 21.13 10.45 -27.24
N GLU A 519 20.33 11.38 -26.72
CA GLU A 519 20.64 12.81 -26.75
C GLU A 519 21.83 13.19 -25.85
N GLY A 520 21.97 12.48 -24.75
CA GLY A 520 22.89 12.74 -23.66
C GLY A 520 22.29 13.58 -22.53
N ARG A 521 22.73 13.26 -21.32
CA ARG A 521 22.37 13.96 -20.08
C ARG A 521 23.60 14.30 -19.26
N ALA A 522 23.54 15.40 -18.52
CA ALA A 522 24.55 15.71 -17.51
C ALA A 522 24.44 14.76 -16.31
N PRO A 523 25.55 14.15 -15.85
CA PRO A 523 25.52 13.14 -14.79
C PRO A 523 25.36 13.73 -13.37
N GLY A 524 25.35 15.06 -13.24
CA GLY A 524 25.22 15.74 -11.96
C GLY A 524 25.45 17.24 -12.10
N VAL A 525 26.41 17.78 -11.33
CA VAL A 525 26.72 19.22 -11.26
C VAL A 525 27.50 19.76 -12.46
N VAL A 526 28.11 18.90 -13.29
CA VAL A 526 28.77 19.31 -14.53
C VAL A 526 27.74 19.57 -15.63
N SER A 527 28.01 20.49 -16.55
CA SER A 527 27.09 20.81 -17.66
C SER A 527 27.27 19.93 -18.89
N THR A 528 28.38 19.20 -18.99
CA THR A 528 28.66 18.31 -20.11
C THR A 528 27.67 17.14 -20.12
N LYS A 529 27.07 16.90 -21.29
CA LYS A 529 26.14 15.79 -21.50
C LYS A 529 26.89 14.55 -22.00
N TYR A 530 26.43 13.39 -21.56
CA TYR A 530 26.94 12.11 -22.02
C TYR A 530 25.80 11.15 -22.35
N SER A 531 25.92 10.42 -23.46
CA SER A 531 24.98 9.36 -23.85
C SER A 531 25.14 8.13 -22.95
N PHE A 532 26.40 7.78 -22.67
CA PHE A 532 26.81 6.74 -21.74
C PHE A 532 27.78 7.32 -20.72
N TYR A 533 27.60 7.01 -19.44
CA TYR A 533 28.46 7.55 -18.36
C TYR A 533 28.57 6.57 -17.19
N GLU A 534 29.79 6.36 -16.67
CA GLU A 534 30.07 5.46 -15.53
C GLU A 534 29.50 4.05 -15.75
N ILE A 535 30.07 3.34 -16.73
CA ILE A 535 29.71 1.96 -17.05
C ILE A 535 30.96 1.08 -17.03
N ASP A 536 30.97 0.02 -16.24
CA ASP A 536 32.16 -0.85 -16.19
C ASP A 536 32.22 -1.75 -17.43
N ASP A 537 31.11 -2.39 -17.80
CA ASP A 537 30.99 -3.25 -18.99
C ASP A 537 29.77 -2.88 -19.85
N LEU A 538 30.02 -2.30 -21.03
CA LEU A 538 29.00 -2.01 -22.04
C LEU A 538 29.04 -3.06 -23.16
N SER A 539 27.94 -3.77 -23.35
CA SER A 539 27.80 -4.78 -24.41
C SER A 539 26.68 -4.45 -25.39
N LEU A 540 26.99 -4.40 -26.69
CA LEU A 540 25.99 -4.48 -27.76
C LEU A 540 25.91 -5.90 -28.29
N LYS A 541 24.69 -6.38 -28.51
CA LYS A 541 24.41 -7.76 -28.89
C LYS A 541 23.35 -7.84 -29.99
N ASP A 542 23.44 -8.87 -30.81
CA ASP A 542 22.33 -9.30 -31.68
C ASP A 542 21.81 -8.18 -32.60
N GLU A 543 22.68 -7.62 -33.44
CA GLU A 543 22.34 -6.57 -34.42
C GLU A 543 21.87 -5.24 -33.81
N SER A 544 22.31 -4.92 -32.59
CA SER A 544 21.96 -3.66 -31.94
C SER A 544 22.60 -2.44 -32.60
N ARG A 545 21.86 -1.33 -32.56
CA ARG A 545 22.26 -0.02 -33.05
C ARG A 545 22.06 1.03 -31.96
N VAL A 546 23.07 1.88 -31.77
CA VAL A 546 22.97 3.03 -30.87
C VAL A 546 23.44 4.29 -31.57
N HIS A 547 22.62 5.32 -31.54
CA HIS A 547 22.89 6.65 -32.09
C HIS A 547 23.28 7.60 -30.96
N LEU A 548 24.51 8.10 -31.00
CA LEU A 548 25.07 8.97 -29.97
C LEU A 548 25.06 10.41 -30.46
N PHE A 549 24.29 11.28 -29.79
CA PHE A 549 24.30 12.72 -30.02
C PHE A 549 25.13 13.48 -28.98
N SER A 550 25.54 12.79 -27.92
CA SER A 550 26.57 13.22 -26.97
C SER A 550 27.65 12.15 -26.83
N SER A 551 28.86 12.56 -26.42
CA SER A 551 29.96 11.63 -26.17
C SER A 551 29.65 10.62 -25.05
N MET A 552 30.47 9.58 -24.96
CA MET A 552 30.53 8.70 -23.79
C MET A 552 31.74 9.05 -22.91
N ASP A 553 31.67 8.72 -21.62
CA ASP A 553 32.79 8.89 -20.68
C ASP A 553 32.72 7.88 -19.53
N ASN A 554 33.88 7.54 -18.95
CA ASN A 554 34.00 6.50 -17.92
C ASN A 554 33.29 5.18 -18.30
N VAL A 555 33.55 4.69 -19.51
CA VAL A 555 33.14 3.35 -19.95
C VAL A 555 34.36 2.44 -19.97
N GLN A 556 34.49 1.58 -18.98
CA GLN A 556 35.75 0.87 -18.71
C GLN A 556 36.02 -0.29 -19.67
N SER A 557 34.98 -0.88 -20.26
CA SER A 557 35.11 -1.91 -21.27
C SER A 557 33.92 -1.93 -22.22
N TYR A 558 34.17 -2.41 -23.44
CA TYR A 558 33.16 -2.52 -24.47
C TYR A 558 33.24 -3.85 -25.21
N SER A 559 32.09 -4.50 -25.39
CA SER A 559 31.98 -5.75 -26.15
C SER A 559 30.90 -5.67 -27.23
N SER A 560 31.26 -6.11 -28.44
CA SER A 560 30.32 -6.36 -29.53
C SER A 560 30.14 -7.86 -29.72
N LEU A 561 28.92 -8.33 -29.49
CA LEU A 561 28.59 -9.74 -29.33
C LEU A 561 27.53 -10.21 -30.33
N ASN A 562 27.60 -11.49 -30.71
CA ASN A 562 26.56 -12.20 -31.44
C ASN A 562 25.40 -12.59 -30.51
N ALA A 563 24.28 -13.07 -31.05
CA ALA A 563 23.12 -13.54 -30.30
C ALA A 563 23.42 -14.63 -29.24
N ASP A 564 24.46 -15.45 -29.48
CA ASP A 564 24.89 -16.49 -28.54
C ASP A 564 25.86 -15.98 -27.45
N GLY A 565 26.24 -14.70 -27.50
CA GLY A 565 27.16 -14.05 -26.56
C GLY A 565 28.64 -14.19 -26.94
N SER A 566 28.99 -14.83 -28.05
CA SER A 566 30.36 -14.84 -28.58
C SER A 566 30.73 -13.48 -29.20
N PRO A 567 32.01 -13.06 -29.20
CA PRO A 567 32.42 -11.82 -29.85
C PRO A 567 32.18 -11.83 -31.36
N THR A 568 31.78 -10.69 -31.93
CA THR A 568 31.66 -10.51 -33.38
C THR A 568 33.03 -10.49 -34.07
N MET A 569 33.07 -10.82 -35.36
CA MET A 569 34.30 -10.88 -36.17
C MET A 569 34.31 -9.77 -37.22
N SER A 570 35.49 -9.36 -37.71
CA SER A 570 35.63 -8.33 -38.75
C SER A 570 34.93 -8.68 -40.07
N SER A 571 34.77 -9.97 -40.36
CA SER A 571 34.00 -10.46 -41.51
C SER A 571 32.49 -10.40 -41.32
N SER A 572 32.01 -10.20 -40.08
CA SER A 572 30.61 -10.15 -39.69
C SER A 572 30.41 -9.24 -38.48
N PRO A 573 30.68 -7.93 -38.59
CA PRO A 573 30.35 -6.97 -37.54
C PRO A 573 28.84 -6.71 -37.60
N PHE A 574 28.09 -7.15 -36.58
CA PHE A 574 26.62 -7.06 -36.59
C PHE A 574 26.09 -5.84 -35.85
N ASN A 575 26.79 -5.36 -34.81
CA ASN A 575 26.35 -4.21 -34.02
C ASN A 575 26.91 -2.90 -34.60
N THR A 576 26.17 -1.80 -34.43
CA THR A 576 26.52 -0.48 -34.98
C THR A 576 26.48 0.59 -33.90
N ILE A 577 27.47 1.49 -33.92
CA ILE A 577 27.46 2.75 -33.19
C ILE A 577 27.48 3.88 -34.21
N CYS A 578 26.45 4.72 -34.18
CA CYS A 578 26.29 5.89 -35.04
C CYS A 578 26.68 7.15 -34.27
N LEU A 579 27.77 7.79 -34.65
CA LEU A 579 28.25 9.04 -34.05
C LEU A 579 27.68 10.23 -34.80
N HIS A 580 26.91 11.08 -34.10
CA HIS A 580 26.38 12.32 -34.64
C HIS A 580 27.27 13.53 -34.29
N ASP A 581 27.34 14.52 -35.18
CA ASP A 581 27.89 15.87 -34.96
C ASP A 581 29.22 15.93 -34.18
N GLY A 582 30.20 15.10 -34.54
CA GLY A 582 31.55 15.16 -33.96
C GLY A 582 31.68 14.58 -32.55
N THR A 583 30.70 13.76 -32.13
CA THR A 583 30.78 12.97 -30.90
C THR A 583 31.89 11.92 -30.94
N VAL A 584 32.35 11.51 -29.75
CA VAL A 584 33.48 10.59 -29.59
C VAL A 584 33.05 9.31 -28.88
N PHE A 585 33.58 8.18 -29.37
CA PHE A 585 33.44 6.86 -28.75
C PHE A 585 34.72 6.52 -27.96
N ASP A 586 34.73 6.79 -26.66
CA ASP A 586 35.89 6.59 -25.79
C ASP A 586 35.65 5.46 -24.78
N VAL A 587 36.37 4.35 -24.94
CA VAL A 587 36.39 3.26 -23.96
C VAL A 587 37.57 3.50 -23.02
N LYS A 588 37.31 4.21 -21.92
CA LYS A 588 38.29 4.63 -20.94
C LYS A 588 37.67 4.80 -19.56
N ASP A 589 38.54 4.75 -18.57
CA ASP A 589 38.30 5.15 -17.20
C ASP A 589 39.15 6.38 -16.85
N THR A 590 38.56 7.37 -16.19
CA THR A 590 39.22 8.61 -15.79
C THR A 590 39.11 8.80 -14.28
N GLU A 591 40.20 8.50 -13.57
CA GLU A 591 40.34 8.77 -12.14
C GLU A 591 41.23 10.00 -11.91
N GLY A 592 40.60 11.16 -11.64
CA GLY A 592 41.29 12.43 -11.50
C GLY A 592 41.94 12.87 -12.82
N ASN A 593 43.27 12.94 -12.84
CA ASN A 593 44.04 13.31 -14.05
C ASN A 593 44.58 12.09 -14.81
N ASN A 594 44.31 10.87 -14.36
CA ASN A 594 44.81 9.64 -14.97
C ASN A 594 43.74 9.04 -15.87
N VAL A 595 44.10 8.77 -17.13
CA VAL A 595 43.24 8.11 -18.10
C VAL A 595 43.78 6.71 -18.37
N THR A 596 42.95 5.70 -18.17
CA THR A 596 43.24 4.31 -18.51
C THR A 596 42.28 3.85 -19.61
N TYR A 597 42.82 3.49 -20.78
CA TYR A 597 41.98 2.98 -21.86
C TYR A 597 41.56 1.53 -21.63
N GLY A 598 40.27 1.28 -21.80
CA GLY A 598 39.60 0.01 -21.55
C GLY A 598 39.69 -0.99 -22.69
N ILE A 599 39.38 -2.25 -22.42
CA ILE A 599 39.42 -3.32 -23.44
C ILE A 599 38.21 -3.19 -24.37
N VAL A 600 38.46 -3.27 -25.67
CA VAL A 600 37.45 -3.46 -26.72
C VAL A 600 37.50 -4.92 -27.19
N ASN A 601 36.33 -5.57 -27.22
CA ASN A 601 36.21 -6.96 -27.65
C ASN A 601 35.13 -7.12 -28.74
N GLY A 602 35.40 -7.96 -29.74
CA GLY A 602 34.57 -8.06 -30.94
C GLY A 602 34.82 -6.94 -31.96
N HIS A 603 34.00 -6.86 -33.00
CA HIS A 603 34.06 -5.87 -34.07
C HIS A 603 32.73 -5.14 -34.26
N THR A 604 32.78 -3.81 -34.34
CA THR A 604 31.59 -2.95 -34.43
C THR A 604 31.64 -2.06 -35.65
N ILE A 605 30.49 -1.85 -36.28
CA ILE A 605 30.38 -0.85 -37.35
C ILE A 605 30.31 0.54 -36.70
N LEU A 606 31.29 1.38 -36.97
CA LEU A 606 31.22 2.80 -36.67
C LEU A 606 30.66 3.54 -37.89
N SER A 607 29.50 4.17 -37.70
CA SER A 607 28.87 5.05 -38.69
C SER A 607 28.98 6.49 -38.23
N ILE A 608 29.17 7.42 -39.16
CA ILE A 608 29.27 8.85 -38.86
C ILE A 608 28.14 9.55 -39.61
N ILE A 609 27.32 10.28 -38.86
CA ILE A 609 26.30 11.17 -39.41
C ILE A 609 26.71 12.59 -39.01
N THR A 610 27.17 13.37 -39.96
CA THR A 610 27.65 14.73 -39.71
C THR A 610 27.09 15.67 -40.76
N THR A 611 26.71 16.86 -40.33
CA THR A 611 26.35 17.97 -41.23
C THR A 611 27.60 18.69 -41.77
N GLU A 612 28.76 18.46 -41.17
CA GLU A 612 30.03 19.09 -41.52
C GLU A 612 31.08 18.09 -42.05
N SER A 613 31.72 18.46 -43.16
CA SER A 613 32.66 17.62 -43.91
C SER A 613 33.99 17.28 -43.22
N TYR A 614 34.26 17.81 -42.02
CA TYR A 614 35.57 17.77 -41.37
C TYR A 614 35.61 16.98 -40.05
N TYR A 615 34.48 16.48 -39.55
CA TYR A 615 34.45 15.62 -38.36
C TYR A 615 34.69 14.15 -38.74
N GLY A 616 35.72 13.54 -38.15
CA GLY A 616 35.99 12.10 -38.24
C GLY A 616 35.58 11.38 -36.95
N ALA A 617 35.45 10.06 -37.00
CA ALA A 617 35.25 9.24 -35.80
C ALA A 617 36.59 8.96 -35.13
N PHE A 618 36.64 9.15 -33.81
CA PHE A 618 37.70 8.64 -32.96
C PHE A 618 37.10 7.55 -32.08
N ALA A 619 37.75 6.37 -32.13
CA ALA A 619 37.50 5.27 -31.21
C ALA A 619 38.80 5.00 -30.47
N LEU A 620 38.77 5.14 -29.14
CA LEU A 620 39.95 4.93 -28.29
C LEU A 620 39.71 3.73 -27.37
N GLY A 621 40.72 2.88 -27.25
CA GLY A 621 40.70 1.68 -26.44
C GLY A 621 42.12 1.17 -26.16
N SER A 622 42.22 0.16 -25.30
CA SER A 622 43.49 -0.42 -24.87
C SER A 622 44.27 -1.03 -26.03
N LEU A 623 45.60 -0.93 -25.99
CA LEU A 623 46.49 -1.64 -26.93
C LEU A 623 46.40 -3.17 -26.81
N MET A 624 45.80 -3.67 -25.73
CA MET A 624 45.56 -5.10 -25.48
C MET A 624 44.24 -5.61 -26.07
N SER A 625 43.48 -4.75 -26.78
CA SER A 625 42.17 -5.10 -27.33
C SER A 625 42.28 -6.22 -28.40
N PRO A 626 41.60 -7.36 -28.24
CA PRO A 626 41.64 -8.47 -29.21
C PRO A 626 40.84 -8.23 -30.49
N GLY A 627 40.02 -7.17 -30.55
CA GLY A 627 39.22 -6.75 -31.70
C GLY A 627 38.83 -5.27 -31.60
N GLY A 628 38.35 -4.68 -32.71
CA GLY A 628 37.91 -3.28 -32.81
C GLY A 628 36.80 -3.13 -33.85
#